data_AF-A0A0Q4IJF5-F1
#
_entry.id   AF-A0A0Q4IJF5-F1
#
_cell.length_a   1.000
_cell.length_b   1.000
_cell.length_c   1.000
_cell.angle_alpha   90.00
_cell.angle_beta   90.00
_cell.angle_gamma   90.00
#
_symmetry.space_group_name_H-M   'P 1'
#
loop_
_entity.id
_entity.type
_entity.pdbx_description
1 polymer ?
#
loop_
_entity_poly.entity_id
_entity_poly.type
_entity_poly.pdbx_seq_one_letter_code
_entity_poly.pdbx_strand_id
1 'polypeptide(L)'
;MRRPSRQVELEDIISGQILGNDPDVIALVMKVHLALEALLIEMITTFQTDDKIYRLSFPGKTELLHKQGLISASDQAAYDRFNDFRNDFAHIFGHEVTLSDALELARDLEAHGVDFSDSVGHYAPAQAEEHYGGMLGVLSEIGWCILFHAAYGLSEAGGRDVMTA
;
A
#
# COMPACT_ATOMS: atom_id res chain seq x y z
N MET A 1 13.15 12.12 -8.19
CA MET A 1 12.23 12.69 -9.21
C MET A 1 11.72 11.55 -10.06
N ARG A 2 10.45 11.15 -9.92
CA ARG A 2 9.82 10.11 -10.74
C ARG A 2 9.79 10.59 -12.20
N ARG A 3 10.22 9.74 -13.13
CA ARG A 3 10.33 10.04 -14.56
C ARG A 3 9.79 8.85 -15.36
N PRO A 4 9.32 9.04 -16.60
CA PRO A 4 8.88 7.93 -17.45
C PRO A 4 9.95 6.84 -17.57
N SER A 5 9.54 5.57 -17.57
CA SER A 5 10.42 4.39 -17.66
C SER A 5 11.12 4.26 -19.03
N ARG A 6 10.58 4.92 -20.06
CA ARG A 6 11.15 5.01 -21.41
C ARG A 6 10.81 6.36 -22.07
N GLN A 7 11.42 6.65 -23.22
CA GLN A 7 11.01 7.75 -24.08
C GLN A 7 9.66 7.36 -24.72
N VAL A 8 8.60 8.13 -24.45
CA VAL A 8 7.21 7.79 -24.84
C VAL A 8 6.66 8.91 -25.71
N GLU A 9 6.17 8.58 -26.91
CA GLU A 9 5.45 9.54 -27.75
C GLU A 9 4.08 9.86 -27.12
N LEU A 10 3.56 11.08 -27.31
CA LEU A 10 2.29 11.51 -26.70
C LEU A 10 1.10 10.60 -27.07
N GLU A 11 1.15 9.93 -28.21
CA GLU A 11 0.11 9.00 -28.70
C GLU A 11 0.14 7.65 -27.95
N ASP A 12 1.33 7.18 -27.60
CA ASP A 12 1.51 6.02 -26.71
C ASP A 12 1.01 6.32 -25.30
N ILE A 13 1.05 7.60 -24.88
CA ILE A 13 0.54 8.03 -23.58
C ILE A 13 -0.97 7.83 -23.46
N ILE A 14 -1.71 8.18 -24.50
CA ILE A 14 -3.18 8.11 -24.49
C ILE A 14 -3.65 6.65 -24.60
N SER A 15 -3.02 5.87 -25.48
CA SER A 15 -3.42 4.47 -25.72
C SER A 15 -3.02 3.52 -24.59
N GLY A 16 -1.81 3.67 -24.02
CA GLY A 16 -1.31 2.84 -22.92
C GLY A 16 -2.02 3.05 -21.58
N GLN A 17 -2.66 4.20 -21.35
CA GLN A 17 -3.45 4.46 -20.14
C GLN A 17 -4.84 3.85 -20.18
N ILE A 18 -5.40 3.70 -21.38
CA ILE A 18 -6.75 3.16 -21.58
C ILE A 18 -6.72 1.62 -21.63
N LEU A 19 -5.62 1.04 -22.13
CA LEU A 19 -5.47 -0.40 -22.39
C LEU A 19 -4.32 -1.04 -21.60
N GLY A 20 -3.93 -0.46 -20.45
CA GLY A 20 -2.73 -0.85 -19.69
C GLY A 20 -2.54 -2.36 -19.50
N ASN A 21 -1.27 -2.77 -19.39
CA ASN A 21 -0.88 -4.18 -19.48
C ASN A 21 -1.37 -5.05 -18.31
N ASP A 22 -1.52 -4.49 -17.09
CA ASP A 22 -1.88 -5.25 -15.88
C ASP A 22 -3.00 -4.56 -15.06
N PRO A 23 -4.25 -4.54 -15.57
CA PRO A 23 -5.35 -3.83 -14.93
C PRO A 23 -5.68 -4.37 -13.54
N ASP A 24 -5.52 -5.68 -13.31
CA ASP A 24 -5.85 -6.32 -12.04
C ASP A 24 -4.85 -5.96 -10.93
N VAL A 25 -3.56 -5.85 -11.28
CA VAL A 25 -2.48 -5.47 -10.35
C VAL A 25 -2.68 -4.03 -9.89
N ILE A 26 -2.92 -3.12 -10.84
CA ILE A 26 -3.22 -1.72 -10.53
C ILE A 26 -4.48 -1.63 -9.67
N ALA A 27 -5.56 -2.31 -10.06
CA ALA A 27 -6.81 -2.28 -9.32
C ALA A 27 -6.64 -2.79 -7.88
N LEU A 28 -5.88 -3.86 -7.67
CA LEU A 28 -5.59 -4.40 -6.34
C LEU A 28 -4.83 -3.38 -5.47
N VAL A 29 -3.71 -2.84 -5.96
CA VAL A 29 -2.88 -1.88 -5.22
C VAL A 29 -3.69 -0.62 -4.86
N MET A 30 -4.51 -0.13 -5.79
CA MET A 30 -5.38 1.02 -5.53
C MET A 30 -6.45 0.72 -4.48
N LYS A 31 -7.08 -0.46 -4.52
CA LYS A 31 -8.09 -0.88 -3.51
C LYS A 31 -7.48 -1.00 -2.12
N VAL A 32 -6.31 -1.63 -2.02
CA VAL A 32 -5.58 -1.74 -0.74
C VAL A 32 -5.23 -0.35 -0.21
N HIS A 33 -4.72 0.54 -1.06
CA HIS A 33 -4.39 1.91 -0.65
C HIS A 33 -5.60 2.68 -0.12
N LEU A 34 -6.75 2.59 -0.81
CA LEU A 34 -7.99 3.24 -0.39
C LEU A 34 -8.51 2.67 0.94
N ALA A 35 -8.43 1.36 1.13
CA ALA A 35 -8.82 0.71 2.38
C ALA A 35 -7.90 1.14 3.54
N LEU A 36 -6.58 1.22 3.28
CA LEU A 36 -5.61 1.69 4.26
C LEU A 36 -5.90 3.15 4.63
N GLU A 37 -6.14 4.01 3.64
CA GLU A 37 -6.51 5.41 3.89
C GLU A 37 -7.79 5.54 4.73
N ALA A 38 -8.80 4.70 4.46
CA ALA A 38 -10.01 4.67 5.26
C ALA A 38 -9.73 4.30 6.73
N LEU A 39 -8.86 3.32 6.99
CA LEU A 39 -8.45 2.97 8.36
C LEU A 39 -7.72 4.12 9.05
N LEU A 40 -6.81 4.80 8.35
CA LEU A 40 -6.11 5.97 8.91
C LEU A 40 -7.08 7.12 9.22
N ILE A 41 -8.09 7.35 8.36
CA ILE A 41 -9.13 8.35 8.63
C ILE A 41 -9.91 7.95 9.88
N GLU A 42 -10.33 6.70 10.02
CA GLU A 42 -11.03 6.21 11.22
C GLU A 42 -10.16 6.34 12.49
N MET A 43 -8.83 6.19 12.39
CA MET A 43 -7.94 6.48 13.52
C MET A 43 -7.95 7.98 13.85
N ILE A 44 -7.89 8.85 12.84
CA ILE A 44 -7.90 10.30 13.04
C ILE A 44 -9.22 10.76 13.69
N THR A 45 -10.35 10.16 13.30
CA THR A 45 -11.66 10.52 13.84
C THR A 45 -11.84 10.20 15.32
N THR A 46 -10.97 9.37 15.91
CA THR A 46 -10.96 9.13 17.37
C THR A 46 -10.62 10.38 18.18
N PHE A 47 -9.90 11.34 17.60
CA PHE A 47 -9.48 12.58 18.29
C PHE A 47 -9.77 13.87 17.52
N GLN A 48 -10.05 13.80 16.21
CA GLN A 48 -10.38 14.97 15.38
C GLN A 48 -11.53 14.64 14.41
N THR A 49 -12.67 15.31 14.58
CA THR A 49 -13.89 15.05 13.82
C THR A 49 -14.21 16.11 12.75
N ASP A 50 -13.28 17.03 12.46
CA ASP A 50 -13.52 18.06 11.46
C ASP A 50 -13.29 17.55 10.03
N ASP A 51 -13.99 18.12 9.05
CA ASP A 51 -13.88 17.68 7.66
C ASP A 51 -12.52 18.00 7.01
N LYS A 52 -11.61 18.69 7.73
CA LYS A 52 -10.28 19.01 7.17
C LYS A 52 -9.43 17.76 7.03
N ILE A 53 -9.71 16.69 7.77
CA ILE A 53 -9.01 15.40 7.69
C ILE A 53 -9.05 14.83 6.27
N TYR A 54 -10.16 15.02 5.54
CA TYR A 54 -10.34 14.55 4.17
C TYR A 54 -9.50 15.33 3.15
N ARG A 55 -8.99 16.51 3.53
CA ARG A 55 -8.12 17.33 2.67
C ARG A 55 -6.64 17.06 2.85
N LEU A 56 -6.27 16.28 3.88
CA LEU A 56 -4.89 15.88 4.08
C LEU A 56 -4.47 14.91 2.96
N SER A 57 -3.24 15.05 2.47
CA SER A 57 -2.62 14.01 1.65
C SER A 57 -2.39 12.75 2.49
N PHE A 58 -2.20 11.59 1.85
CA PHE A 58 -1.90 10.35 2.56
C PHE A 58 -0.68 10.49 3.50
N PRO A 59 0.49 11.02 3.05
CA PRO A 59 1.61 11.28 3.97
C PRO A 59 1.29 12.27 5.08
N GLY A 60 0.39 13.23 4.82
CA GLY A 60 -0.07 14.16 5.86
C GLY A 60 -0.91 13.47 6.94
N LYS A 61 -1.64 12.41 6.58
CA LYS A 61 -2.40 11.59 7.54
C LYS A 61 -1.48 10.73 8.39
N THR A 62 -0.50 10.05 7.78
CA THR A 62 0.48 9.22 8.52
C THR A 62 1.34 10.09 9.45
N GLU A 63 1.81 11.25 9.00
CA GLU A 63 2.55 12.20 9.83
C GLU A 63 1.71 12.72 11.01
N LEU A 64 0.43 13.04 10.79
CA LEU A 64 -0.46 13.49 11.85
C LEU A 64 -0.66 12.40 12.91
N LEU A 65 -0.97 11.17 12.49
CA LEU A 65 -1.17 10.04 13.40
C LEU A 65 0.08 9.74 14.23
N HIS A 66 1.26 9.80 13.60
CA HIS A 66 2.52 9.61 14.30
C HIS A 66 2.76 10.71 15.35
N LYS A 67 2.50 11.98 15.01
CA LYS A 67 2.62 13.10 15.95
C LYS A 67 1.68 13.00 17.14
N GLN A 68 0.50 12.40 16.97
CA GLN A 68 -0.43 12.13 18.07
C GLN A 68 -0.10 10.85 18.85
N GLY A 69 0.92 10.10 18.44
CA GLY A 69 1.34 8.87 19.11
C GLY A 69 0.40 7.68 18.88
N LEU A 70 -0.48 7.74 17.89
CA LEU A 70 -1.41 6.64 17.56
C LEU A 70 -0.79 5.58 16.66
N ILE A 71 0.28 5.95 15.94
CA ILE A 71 1.10 5.01 15.18
C ILE A 71 2.58 5.26 15.50
N SER A 72 3.37 4.21 15.48
CA SER A 72 4.81 4.29 15.64
C SER A 72 5.48 4.91 14.40
N ALA A 73 6.77 5.26 14.53
CA ALA A 73 7.56 5.68 13.37
C ALA A 73 7.71 4.55 12.34
N SER A 74 7.68 3.30 12.80
CA SER A 74 7.76 2.12 11.93
C SER A 74 6.49 1.97 11.09
N ASP A 75 5.32 2.14 11.71
CA ASP A 75 4.03 2.12 11.01
C ASP A 75 3.95 3.21 9.95
N GLN A 76 4.36 4.43 10.30
CA GLN A 76 4.44 5.53 9.34
C GLN A 76 5.31 5.14 8.13
N ALA A 77 6.51 4.59 8.37
CA ALA A 77 7.41 4.18 7.31
C ALA A 77 6.81 3.08 6.42
N ALA A 78 6.15 2.08 7.01
CA ALA A 78 5.45 1.02 6.28
C ALA A 78 4.34 1.58 5.37
N TYR A 79 3.47 2.44 5.91
CA TYR A 79 2.36 3.02 5.16
C TYR A 79 2.84 3.96 4.05
N ASP A 80 3.85 4.77 4.34
CA ASP A 80 4.45 5.67 3.35
C ASP A 80 5.15 4.88 2.24
N ARG A 81 5.84 3.77 2.57
CA ARG A 81 6.47 2.86 1.61
C ARG A 81 5.47 2.21 0.66
N PHE A 82 4.34 1.75 1.19
CA PHE A 82 3.25 1.21 0.36
C PHE A 82 2.62 2.30 -0.52
N ASN A 83 2.42 3.50 0.02
CA ASN A 83 1.94 4.64 -0.76
C ASN A 83 2.93 5.03 -1.88
N ASP A 84 4.24 4.93 -1.65
CA ASP A 84 5.24 5.17 -2.68
C ASP A 84 5.17 4.15 -3.81
N PHE A 85 5.01 2.86 -3.48
CA PHE A 85 4.77 1.81 -4.46
C PHE A 85 3.49 2.07 -5.27
N ARG A 86 2.39 2.44 -4.61
CA ARG A 86 1.14 2.86 -5.27
C ARG A 86 1.37 4.05 -6.21
N ASN A 87 2.15 5.03 -5.77
CA ASN A 87 2.40 6.26 -6.51
C ASN A 87 3.19 6.04 -7.80
N ASP A 88 3.99 4.98 -7.88
CA ASP A 88 4.71 4.65 -9.10
C ASP A 88 3.72 4.28 -10.23
N PHE A 89 2.65 3.53 -9.95
CA PHE A 89 1.58 3.30 -10.91
C PHE A 89 0.84 4.59 -11.33
N ALA A 90 0.68 5.54 -10.40
CA ALA A 90 -0.07 6.77 -10.65
C ALA A 90 0.76 7.83 -11.41
N HIS A 91 2.09 7.80 -11.28
CA HIS A 91 2.97 8.88 -11.74
C HIS A 91 4.03 8.47 -12.75
N ILE A 92 4.35 7.17 -12.87
CA ILE A 92 5.30 6.67 -13.87
C ILE A 92 4.49 6.07 -15.01
N PHE A 93 4.60 6.70 -16.17
CA PHE A 93 3.92 6.24 -17.35
C PHE A 93 4.42 4.84 -17.77
N GLY A 94 3.49 3.91 -18.01
CA GLY A 94 3.82 2.54 -18.43
C GLY A 94 4.68 1.82 -17.40
N HIS A 95 4.44 2.11 -16.11
CA HIS A 95 5.10 1.39 -15.03
C HIS A 95 4.61 -0.06 -15.01
N GLU A 96 5.56 -0.98 -15.19
CA GLU A 96 5.35 -2.40 -15.02
C GLU A 96 6.03 -2.81 -13.71
N VAL A 97 5.33 -3.62 -12.93
CA VAL A 97 5.84 -4.22 -11.71
C VAL A 97 6.15 -5.68 -12.01
N THR A 98 7.26 -6.16 -11.47
CA THR A 98 7.63 -7.57 -11.53
C THR A 98 7.33 -8.26 -10.21
N LEU A 99 7.27 -9.59 -10.23
CA LEU A 99 7.19 -10.38 -8.99
C LEU A 99 8.33 -10.05 -8.01
N SER A 100 9.53 -9.74 -8.52
CA SER A 100 10.66 -9.34 -7.68
C SER A 100 10.40 -8.03 -6.93
N ASP A 101 9.76 -7.06 -7.59
CA ASP A 101 9.43 -5.77 -6.98
C ASP A 101 8.37 -5.94 -5.88
N ALA A 102 7.40 -6.84 -6.09
CA ALA A 102 6.40 -7.18 -5.07
C ALA A 102 7.05 -7.86 -3.85
N LEU A 103 7.99 -8.79 -4.07
CA LEU A 103 8.75 -9.43 -2.99
C LEU A 103 9.65 -8.44 -2.24
N GLU A 104 10.25 -7.47 -2.95
CA GLU A 104 10.98 -6.37 -2.33
C GLU A 104 10.08 -5.50 -1.46
N LEU A 105 8.89 -5.14 -1.95
CA LEU A 105 7.90 -4.42 -1.13
C LEU A 105 7.55 -5.21 0.15
N ALA A 106 7.30 -6.51 0.05
CA ALA A 106 7.02 -7.33 1.23
C ALA A 106 8.17 -7.28 2.26
N ARG A 107 9.42 -7.43 1.81
CA ARG A 107 10.60 -7.33 2.71
C ARG A 107 10.71 -5.98 3.38
N ASP A 108 10.47 -4.90 2.64
CA ASP A 108 10.51 -3.55 3.21
C ASP A 108 9.43 -3.36 4.29
N LEU A 109 8.24 -3.91 4.07
CA LEU A 109 7.14 -3.85 5.05
C LEU A 109 7.42 -4.72 6.29
N GLU A 110 7.96 -5.93 6.10
CA GLU A 110 8.42 -6.80 7.20
C GLU A 110 9.51 -6.10 8.04
N ALA A 111 10.46 -5.42 7.39
CA ALA A 111 11.50 -4.64 8.07
C ALA A 111 10.93 -3.45 8.88
N HIS A 112 9.73 -2.99 8.53
CA HIS A 112 8.96 -2.00 9.27
C HIS A 112 7.95 -2.60 10.25
N GLY A 113 7.99 -3.92 10.48
CA GLY A 113 7.22 -4.59 11.52
C GLY A 113 5.80 -4.97 11.11
N VAL A 114 5.44 -4.89 9.82
CA VAL A 114 4.21 -5.52 9.33
C VAL A 114 4.38 -7.03 9.42
N ASP A 115 3.45 -7.70 10.10
CA ASP A 115 3.52 -9.14 10.32
C ASP A 115 3.00 -9.92 9.09
N PHE A 116 3.82 -10.83 8.58
CA PHE A 116 3.51 -11.72 7.48
C PHE A 116 3.61 -13.16 7.98
N SER A 117 2.50 -13.89 7.87
CA SER A 117 2.35 -15.26 8.39
C SER A 117 3.50 -16.19 7.99
N ASP A 118 3.87 -16.18 6.70
CA ASP A 118 4.92 -17.00 6.12
C ASP A 118 6.13 -16.19 5.61
N SER A 119 6.21 -14.90 5.95
CA SER A 119 7.29 -13.98 5.53
C SER A 119 7.55 -14.00 4.01
N VAL A 120 6.50 -13.73 3.23
CA VAL A 120 6.50 -13.84 1.75
C VAL A 120 7.65 -13.10 1.07
N GLY A 121 8.15 -12.00 1.66
CA GLY A 121 9.26 -11.24 1.09
C GLY A 121 10.56 -12.03 0.94
N HIS A 122 10.73 -13.11 1.71
CA HIS A 122 11.93 -13.92 1.72
C HIS A 122 11.90 -15.11 0.75
N TYR A 123 10.80 -15.29 0.01
CA TYR A 123 10.67 -16.39 -0.94
C TYR A 123 11.48 -16.11 -2.21
N ALA A 124 12.06 -17.15 -2.80
CA ALA A 124 12.54 -17.06 -4.17
C ALA A 124 11.35 -16.92 -5.12
N PRO A 125 11.49 -16.26 -6.30
CA PRO A 125 10.39 -16.07 -7.23
C PRO A 125 9.63 -17.35 -7.61
N ALA A 126 10.34 -18.48 -7.77
CA ALA A 126 9.71 -19.77 -8.07
C ALA A 126 8.84 -20.29 -6.91
N GLN A 127 9.24 -20.04 -5.66
CA GLN A 127 8.46 -20.43 -4.48
C GLN A 127 7.24 -19.52 -4.32
N ALA A 128 7.41 -18.22 -4.55
CA ALA A 128 6.30 -17.27 -4.54
C ALA A 128 5.27 -17.60 -5.63
N GLU A 129 5.71 -18.03 -6.81
CA GLU A 129 4.84 -18.54 -7.87
C GLU A 129 4.04 -19.77 -7.41
N GLU A 130 4.70 -20.75 -6.80
CA GLU A 130 4.08 -21.99 -6.32
C GLU A 130 3.07 -21.75 -5.18
N HIS A 131 3.45 -20.95 -4.18
CA HIS A 131 2.67 -20.78 -2.94
C HIS A 131 1.60 -19.70 -3.04
N TYR A 132 1.86 -18.63 -3.80
CA TYR A 132 0.96 -17.48 -3.89
C TYR A 132 0.36 -17.31 -5.29
N GLY A 133 0.75 -18.10 -6.29
CA GLY A 133 0.23 -17.94 -7.66
C GLY A 133 0.79 -16.70 -8.36
N GLY A 134 2.02 -16.32 -8.01
CA GLY A 134 2.77 -15.25 -8.64
C GLY A 134 2.44 -13.85 -8.10
N MET A 135 2.67 -12.84 -8.93
CA MET A 135 2.68 -11.43 -8.50
C MET A 135 1.37 -10.96 -7.86
N LEU A 136 0.23 -11.33 -8.45
CA LEU A 136 -1.07 -10.87 -7.95
C LEU A 136 -1.37 -11.45 -6.56
N GLY A 137 -0.99 -12.70 -6.30
CA GLY A 137 -1.20 -13.30 -4.98
C GLY A 137 -0.24 -12.77 -3.93
N VAL A 138 1.02 -12.51 -4.28
CA VAL A 138 1.96 -11.83 -3.37
C VAL A 138 1.45 -10.43 -3.00
N LEU A 139 0.96 -9.65 -3.97
CA LEU A 139 0.36 -8.34 -3.70
C LEU A 139 -0.93 -8.44 -2.89
N SER A 140 -1.69 -9.53 -3.04
CA SER A 140 -2.90 -9.77 -2.25
C SER A 140 -2.54 -10.05 -0.80
N GLU A 141 -1.52 -10.86 -0.54
CA GLU A 141 -0.99 -11.11 0.80
C GLU A 141 -0.48 -9.82 1.45
N ILE A 142 0.33 -9.04 0.73
CA ILE A 142 0.79 -7.71 1.18
C ILE A 142 -0.40 -6.83 1.56
N GLY A 143 -1.44 -6.82 0.73
CA GLY A 143 -2.67 -6.08 0.97
C GLY A 143 -3.37 -6.51 2.25
N TRP A 144 -3.53 -7.81 2.48
CA TRP A 144 -4.13 -8.33 3.72
C TRP A 144 -3.30 -7.96 4.94
N CYS A 145 -2.00 -8.24 4.93
CA CYS A 145 -1.10 -7.99 6.06
C CYS A 145 -1.07 -6.51 6.46
N ILE A 146 -0.90 -5.59 5.51
CA ILE A 146 -0.82 -4.15 5.84
C ILE A 146 -2.16 -3.60 6.35
N LEU A 147 -3.29 -4.10 5.82
CA LEU A 147 -4.62 -3.69 6.28
C LEU A 147 -4.92 -4.26 7.66
N PHE A 148 -4.53 -5.50 7.93
CA PHE A 148 -4.68 -6.11 9.25
C PHE A 148 -3.80 -5.43 10.30
N HIS A 149 -2.58 -5.08 9.94
CA HIS A 149 -1.68 -4.29 10.78
C HIS A 149 -2.30 -2.94 11.15
N ALA A 150 -2.84 -2.21 10.16
CA ALA A 150 -3.52 -0.95 10.40
C ALA A 150 -4.83 -1.12 11.19
N ALA A 151 -5.62 -2.16 10.93
CA ALA A 151 -6.84 -2.44 11.67
C ALA A 151 -6.57 -2.73 13.17
N TYR A 152 -5.48 -3.47 13.45
CA TYR A 152 -5.02 -3.67 14.82
C TYR A 152 -4.64 -2.34 15.49
N GLY A 153 -3.86 -1.50 14.80
CA GLY A 153 -3.55 -0.14 15.29
C GLY A 153 -4.78 0.72 15.57
N LEU A 154 -5.84 0.57 14.77
CA LEU A 154 -7.11 1.29 14.99
C LEU A 154 -7.78 0.83 16.28
N SER A 155 -7.78 -0.48 16.56
CA SER A 155 -8.33 -1.04 17.79
C SER A 155 -7.56 -0.55 19.02
N GLU A 156 -6.23 -0.60 18.99
CA GLU A 156 -5.36 -0.11 20.07
C GLU A 156 -5.52 1.40 20.32
N ALA A 157 -5.82 2.17 19.27
CA ALA A 157 -6.16 3.60 19.36
C ALA A 157 -7.56 3.88 19.95
N GLY A 158 -8.33 2.85 20.34
CA GLY A 158 -9.69 2.99 20.85
C GLY A 158 -10.75 3.21 19.77
N GLY A 159 -10.39 2.95 18.50
CA GLY A 159 -11.31 2.92 17.38
C GLY A 159 -12.18 1.67 17.36
N ARG A 160 -13.04 1.57 16.35
CA ARG A 160 -13.91 0.40 16.17
C ARG A 160 -13.10 -0.85 15.80
N ASP A 161 -13.52 -2.00 16.31
CA ASP A 161 -13.03 -3.29 15.83
C ASP A 161 -13.67 -3.62 14.47
N VAL A 162 -12.85 -3.73 13.44
CA VAL A 162 -13.26 -4.07 12.06
C VAL A 162 -12.92 -5.51 11.69
N MET A 163 -12.38 -6.28 12.64
CA MET A 163 -11.88 -7.65 12.45
C MET A 163 -12.91 -8.72 12.79
N THR A 164 -14.00 -8.37 13.49
CA THR A 164 -14.98 -9.31 14.04
C THR A 164 -16.33 -9.32 13.28
N ALA A 165 -16.32 -9.14 11.96
CA ALA A 165 -17.55 -9.13 11.15
C ALA A 165 -18.19 -10.53 11.03
#